data_AF-A0A522DWQ3-F1
#
_entry.id   AF-A0A522DWQ3-F1
#
_cell.length_a   1.000
_cell.length_b   1.000
_cell.length_c   1.000
_cell.angle_alpha   90.00
_cell.angle_beta   90.00
_cell.angle_gamma   90.00
#
_symmetry.space_group_name_H-M   'P 1'
#
loop_
_entity.id
_entity.type
_entity.pdbx_description
1 polymer ?
#
loop_
_entity_poly.entity_id
_entity_poly.type
_entity_poly.pdbx_seq_one_letter_code
_entity_poly.pdbx_strand_id
1 'polypeptide(L)'
;VKDQLRHYVVFLPEADAYDAFKQAHFQKLHDPHWQIEQYHRMIKQVCNIEKFQVRGKVPILNHLFAALCSYVHLQRMQFTEIISNAYQWQKALYKDVVASFVTEFMIGKEYLNPQFQPSVNA
;
A
#
# COMPACT_ATOMS: atom_id res chain seq x y z
N VAL A 1 -10.13 6.33 6.08
CA VAL A 1 -11.52 6.66 6.45
C VAL A 1 -12.38 5.46 6.08
N LYS A 2 -12.95 4.78 7.07
CA LYS A 2 -13.68 3.50 6.90
C LYS A 2 -15.15 3.72 6.50
N ASP A 3 -15.67 4.94 6.68
CA ASP A 3 -17.10 5.26 6.55
C ASP A 3 -17.43 6.27 5.44
N GLN A 4 -16.60 6.37 4.40
CA GLN A 4 -16.98 7.17 3.23
C GLN A 4 -17.92 6.36 2.32
N LEU A 5 -19.09 6.94 2.04
CA LEU A 5 -19.98 6.48 0.97
C LEU A 5 -19.22 6.51 -0.36
N ARG A 6 -19.10 5.35 -1.01
CA ARG A 6 -18.52 5.23 -2.36
C ARG A 6 -19.66 5.09 -3.35
N HIS A 7 -19.74 6.05 -4.27
CA HIS A 7 -20.70 6.01 -5.36
C HIS A 7 -20.05 5.34 -6.56
N TYR A 8 -20.75 4.38 -7.17
CA TYR A 8 -20.32 3.71 -8.39
C TYR A 8 -21.24 4.10 -9.54
N VAL A 9 -20.66 4.27 -10.73
CA VAL A 9 -21.40 4.51 -11.96
C VAL A 9 -21.27 3.27 -12.83
N VAL A 10 -22.39 2.74 -13.29
CA VAL A 10 -22.45 1.59 -14.20
C VAL A 10 -23.17 2.05 -15.46
N PHE A 11 -22.56 1.81 -16.62
CA PHE A 11 -23.19 2.01 -17.91
C PHE A 11 -23.86 0.72 -18.35
N LEU A 12 -25.17 0.77 -18.59
CA LEU A 12 -25.95 -0.33 -19.15
C LEU A 12 -26.50 0.15 -20.50
N PRO A 13 -26.13 -0.51 -21.62
CA PRO A 13 -26.48 -0.01 -22.95
C PRO A 13 -27.96 -0.19 -23.29
N GLU A 14 -28.67 -1.11 -22.64
CA GLU A 14 -30.07 -1.42 -22.88
C GLU A 14 -30.95 -0.84 -21.76
N ALA A 15 -32.05 -0.17 -22.12
CA ALA A 15 -32.87 0.58 -21.17
C ALA A 15 -33.68 -0.33 -20.21
N ASP A 16 -34.02 -1.53 -20.65
CA ASP A 16 -34.67 -2.59 -19.86
C ASP A 16 -33.71 -3.28 -18.88
N ALA A 17 -32.39 -3.20 -19.13
CA ALA A 17 -31.39 -3.76 -18.22
C ALA A 17 -31.31 -3.03 -16.86
N TYR A 18 -31.76 -1.77 -16.77
CA TYR A 18 -31.74 -1.01 -15.52
C TYR A 18 -32.68 -1.60 -14.46
N ASP A 19 -33.88 -2.04 -14.85
CA ASP A 19 -34.85 -2.64 -13.92
C ASP A 19 -34.41 -4.04 -13.45
N ALA A 20 -33.71 -4.77 -14.33
CA ALA A 20 -33.13 -6.07 -14.05
C ALA A 20 -31.83 -6.00 -13.24
N PHE A 21 -31.14 -4.85 -13.21
CA PHE A 21 -29.89 -4.69 -12.48
C PHE A 21 -30.15 -4.65 -10.97
N LYS A 22 -29.61 -5.65 -10.27
CA LYS A 22 -29.76 -5.84 -8.82
C LYS A 22 -28.40 -5.94 -8.15
N GLN A 23 -28.40 -5.93 -6.81
CA GLN A 23 -27.21 -6.03 -5.98
C GLN A 23 -26.26 -7.18 -6.39
N ALA A 24 -26.79 -8.35 -6.77
CA ALA A 24 -25.94 -9.47 -7.20
C ALA A 24 -25.13 -9.17 -8.47
N HIS A 25 -25.70 -8.40 -9.41
CA HIS A 25 -24.99 -7.94 -10.61
C HIS A 25 -23.93 -6.91 -10.25
N PHE A 26 -24.27 -5.98 -9.36
CA PHE A 26 -23.29 -5.02 -8.83
C PHE A 26 -22.12 -5.74 -8.16
N GLN A 27 -22.36 -6.71 -7.27
CA GLN A 27 -21.31 -7.43 -6.57
C GLN A 27 -20.36 -8.15 -7.54
N LYS A 28 -20.92 -8.80 -8.58
CA LYS A 28 -20.13 -9.44 -9.64
C LYS A 28 -19.20 -8.49 -10.39
N LEU A 29 -19.59 -7.22 -10.56
CA LEU A 29 -18.76 -6.19 -11.19
C LEU A 29 -17.79 -5.54 -10.19
N HIS A 30 -18.26 -5.34 -8.96
CA HIS A 30 -17.52 -4.71 -7.89
C HIS A 30 -16.33 -5.55 -7.42
N ASP A 31 -16.46 -6.87 -7.31
CA ASP A 31 -15.40 -7.73 -6.79
C ASP A 31 -14.12 -7.68 -7.64
N PRO A 32 -14.18 -7.86 -8.99
CA PRO A 32 -13.00 -7.68 -9.84
C PRO A 32 -12.46 -6.24 -9.81
N HIS A 33 -13.33 -5.23 -9.79
CA HIS A 33 -12.90 -3.83 -9.67
C HIS A 33 -12.11 -3.61 -8.39
N TRP A 34 -12.60 -4.14 -7.27
CA TRP A 34 -11.94 -4.03 -5.98
C TRP A 34 -10.58 -4.72 -5.99
N GLN A 35 -10.46 -5.88 -6.65
CA GLN A 35 -9.17 -6.55 -6.82
C GLN A 35 -8.15 -5.67 -7.57
N ILE A 36 -8.57 -4.91 -8.58
CA ILE A 36 -7.71 -3.94 -9.27
C ILE A 36 -7.28 -2.80 -8.31
N GLU A 37 -8.20 -2.30 -7.48
CA GLU A 37 -7.86 -1.29 -6.47
C GLU A 37 -6.84 -1.84 -5.46
N GLN A 38 -7.01 -3.08 -5.00
CA GLN A 38 -6.09 -3.75 -4.09
C GLN A 38 -4.70 -3.95 -4.74
N TYR A 39 -4.66 -4.36 -6.01
CA TYR A 39 -3.43 -4.45 -6.80
C TYR A 39 -2.67 -3.11 -6.80
N HIS A 40 -3.34 -2.01 -7.18
CA HIS A 40 -2.71 -0.69 -7.19
C HIS A 40 -2.26 -0.25 -5.79
N ARG A 41 -3.08 -0.51 -4.75
CA ARG A 41 -2.73 -0.16 -3.37
C ARG A 41 -1.48 -0.89 -2.90
N MET A 42 -1.35 -2.18 -3.19
CA MET A 42 -0.19 -2.99 -2.83
C MET A 42 1.08 -2.45 -3.51
N ILE A 43 1.02 -2.18 -4.82
CA ILE A 43 2.19 -1.72 -5.56
C ILE A 43 2.63 -0.33 -5.08
N LYS A 44 1.68 0.59 -4.84
CA LYS A 44 1.99 1.93 -4.34
C LYS A 44 2.57 1.92 -2.93
N GLN A 45 1.92 1.22 -2.01
CA GLN A 45 2.22 1.31 -0.58
C GLN A 45 3.31 0.34 -0.13
N VAL A 46 3.32 -0.88 -0.69
CA VAL A 46 4.23 -1.96 -0.28
C VAL A 46 5.44 -2.02 -1.20
N CYS A 47 5.22 -1.99 -2.52
CA CYS A 47 6.30 -2.10 -3.52
C CYS A 47 6.95 -0.75 -3.86
N ASN A 48 6.46 0.36 -3.30
CA ASN A 48 7.04 1.70 -3.41
C ASN A 48 7.22 2.21 -4.87
N ILE A 49 6.35 1.82 -5.80
CA ILE A 49 6.45 2.21 -7.23
C ILE A 49 6.51 3.74 -7.43
N GLU A 50 5.87 4.52 -6.56
CA GLU A 50 5.78 5.99 -6.65
C GLU A 50 6.91 6.72 -5.87
N LYS A 51 7.75 6.00 -5.10
CA LYS A 51 8.77 6.64 -4.24
C LYS A 51 10.11 6.88 -4.92
N PHE A 52 10.23 6.58 -6.21
CA PHE A 52 11.47 6.72 -6.95
C PHE A 52 11.59 8.10 -7.60
N GLN A 53 12.64 8.84 -7.25
CA GLN A 53 12.76 10.29 -7.52
C GLN A 53 13.74 10.66 -8.64
N VAL A 54 14.27 9.69 -9.38
CA VAL A 54 15.20 9.98 -10.50
C VAL A 54 14.45 10.25 -11.80
N ARG A 55 15.07 11.07 -12.67
CA ARG A 55 14.45 11.58 -13.90
C ARG A 55 14.92 10.88 -15.19
N GLY A 56 15.81 9.89 -15.08
CA GLY A 56 16.34 9.16 -16.24
C GLY A 56 15.38 8.06 -16.71
N LYS A 57 15.14 7.96 -18.03
CA LYS A 57 14.26 6.95 -18.62
C LYS A 57 14.61 5.52 -18.19
N VAL A 58 15.88 5.12 -18.33
CA VAL A 58 16.32 3.75 -18.01
C VAL A 58 16.15 3.44 -16.51
N PRO A 59 16.63 4.29 -15.57
CA PRO A 59 16.33 4.12 -14.15
C PRO A 59 14.83 3.99 -13.85
N ILE A 60 13.98 4.85 -14.44
CA ILE A 60 12.53 4.82 -14.21
C ILE A 60 11.93 3.48 -14.62
N LEU A 61 12.29 2.99 -15.81
CA LEU A 61 11.82 1.69 -16.31
C LEU A 61 12.31 0.53 -15.44
N ASN A 62 13.56 0.59 -14.98
CA ASN A 62 14.10 -0.43 -14.07
C ASN A 62 13.36 -0.45 -12.73
N HIS A 63 13.03 0.71 -12.16
CA HIS A 63 12.25 0.79 -10.93
C HIS A 63 10.82 0.26 -11.10
N LEU A 64 10.17 0.62 -12.20
CA LEU A 64 8.85 0.10 -12.55
C LEU A 64 8.87 -1.44 -12.65
N PHE A 65 9.86 -1.99 -13.38
CA PHE A 65 10.05 -3.42 -13.50
C PHE A 65 10.28 -4.09 -12.13
N ALA A 66 11.20 -3.56 -11.32
CA ALA A 66 11.49 -4.08 -9.99
C ALA A 66 10.27 -4.06 -9.05
N ALA A 67 9.47 -2.98 -9.08
CA ALA A 67 8.25 -2.88 -8.28
C ALA A 67 7.19 -3.92 -8.69
N LEU A 68 7.04 -4.17 -10.00
CA LEU A 68 6.13 -5.21 -10.50
C LEU A 68 6.62 -6.62 -10.14
N CYS A 69 7.92 -6.89 -10.27
CA CYS A 69 8.51 -8.16 -9.82
C CYS A 69 8.31 -8.38 -8.32
N SER A 70 8.50 -7.34 -7.50
CA SER A 70 8.26 -7.39 -6.06
C SER A 70 6.81 -7.75 -5.74
N TYR A 71 5.84 -7.16 -6.45
CA TYR A 71 4.43 -7.51 -6.29
C TYR A 71 4.18 -9.00 -6.60
N VAL A 72 4.66 -9.50 -7.74
CA VAL A 72 4.50 -10.92 -8.12
C VAL A 72 5.13 -11.84 -7.07
N HIS A 73 6.31 -11.47 -6.55
CA HIS A 73 6.99 -12.23 -5.51
C HIS A 73 6.18 -12.29 -4.22
N LEU A 74 5.65 -11.14 -3.76
CA LEU A 74 4.79 -11.07 -2.57
C LEU A 74 3.50 -11.86 -2.74
N GLN A 75 2.86 -11.80 -3.93
CA GLN A 75 1.67 -12.61 -4.22
C GLN A 75 1.99 -14.10 -4.17
N ARG A 76 3.13 -14.52 -4.73
CA ARG A 76 3.60 -15.92 -4.64
C ARG A 76 3.81 -16.33 -3.18
N MET A 77 4.46 -15.50 -2.36
CA MET A 77 4.67 -15.79 -0.94
C MET A 77 3.35 -15.92 -0.17
N GLN A 78 2.35 -15.10 -0.51
CA GLN A 78 1.00 -15.23 0.05
C GLN A 78 0.32 -16.52 -0.39
N PHE A 79 0.39 -16.85 -1.68
CA PHE A 79 -0.21 -18.06 -2.24
C PHE A 79 0.40 -19.33 -1.68
N THR A 80 1.71 -19.34 -1.42
CA THR A 80 2.41 -20.47 -0.79
C THR A 80 2.38 -20.42 0.74
N GLU A 81 1.53 -19.57 1.33
CA GLU A 81 1.32 -19.43 2.78
C GLU A 81 2.59 -19.08 3.59
N ILE A 82 3.64 -18.57 2.94
CA ILE A 82 4.86 -18.12 3.61
C ILE A 82 4.57 -16.84 4.41
N ILE A 83 3.70 -15.99 3.88
CA ILE A 83 3.22 -14.78 4.56
C ILE A 83 1.70 -14.71 4.46
N SER A 84 1.04 -14.31 5.54
CA SER A 84 -0.40 -14.04 5.50
C SER A 84 -0.71 -12.63 4.97
N ASN A 85 0.15 -11.66 5.29
CA ASN A 85 -0.09 -10.25 4.98
C ASN A 85 1.20 -9.54 4.52
N ALA A 86 1.24 -9.16 3.24
CA ALA A 86 2.36 -8.44 2.64
C ALA A 86 2.67 -7.08 3.28
N TYR A 87 1.66 -6.37 3.82
CA TYR A 87 1.87 -5.11 4.54
C TYR A 87 2.61 -5.31 5.86
N GLN A 88 2.22 -6.35 6.61
CA GLN A 88 2.89 -6.68 7.87
C GLN A 88 4.32 -7.14 7.60
N TRP A 89 4.53 -7.97 6.58
CA TRP A 89 5.85 -8.42 6.18
C TRP A 89 6.77 -7.24 5.83
N GLN A 90 6.30 -6.30 5.01
CA GLN A 90 7.08 -5.12 4.65
C GLN A 90 7.39 -4.23 5.87
N LYS A 91 6.41 -4.04 6.76
CA LYS A 91 6.64 -3.27 7.99
C LYS A 91 7.68 -3.93 8.90
N ALA A 92 7.67 -5.25 9.02
CA ALA A 92 8.65 -5.99 9.80
C ALA A 92 10.06 -5.83 9.22
N LEU A 93 10.21 -5.97 7.90
CA LEU A 93 11.48 -5.78 7.20
C LEU A 93 12.08 -4.38 7.47
N TYR A 94 11.25 -3.34 7.37
CA TYR A 94 11.71 -1.97 7.66
C TYR A 94 11.99 -1.72 9.14
N LYS A 95 11.23 -2.34 10.04
CA LYS A 95 11.38 -2.14 11.48
C LYS A 95 12.80 -2.46 11.94
N ASP A 96 13.33 -3.60 11.51
CA ASP A 96 14.65 -4.06 11.96
C ASP A 96 15.77 -3.17 11.39
N VAL A 97 15.68 -2.81 10.11
CA VAL A 97 16.62 -1.89 9.46
C VAL A 97 16.61 -0.51 10.09
N VAL A 98 15.41 0.05 10.34
CA VAL A 98 15.26 1.37 10.96
C VAL A 98 15.74 1.33 12.41
N ALA A 99 15.44 0.27 13.16
CA ALA A 99 15.90 0.12 14.53
C ALA A 99 17.43 0.11 14.61
N SER A 100 18.10 -0.71 13.80
CA SER A 100 19.57 -0.74 13.71
C SER A 100 20.14 0.63 13.34
N PHE A 101 19.60 1.27 12.30
CA PHE A 101 20.04 2.60 11.90
C PHE A 101 19.89 3.63 13.03
N VAL A 102 18.74 3.68 13.71
CA VAL A 102 18.50 4.62 14.80
C VAL A 102 19.46 4.35 15.95
N THR A 103 19.63 3.10 16.37
CA THR A 103 20.54 2.74 17.47
C THR A 103 21.97 3.16 17.16
N GLU A 104 22.46 2.91 15.95
CA GLU A 104 23.81 3.32 15.53
C GLU A 104 23.93 4.84 15.37
N PHE A 105 22.92 5.49 14.79
CA PHE A 105 22.92 6.93 14.57
C PHE A 105 22.90 7.73 15.88
N MET A 106 22.21 7.22 16.91
CA MET A 106 22.04 7.91 18.18
C MET A 106 23.27 7.88 19.09
N ILE A 107 24.29 7.07 18.79
CA ILE A 107 25.54 7.04 19.56
C ILE A 107 26.16 8.45 19.59
N GLY A 108 26.33 9.02 20.79
CA GLY A 108 26.89 10.35 20.99
C GLY A 108 25.97 11.51 20.59
N LYS A 109 24.68 11.25 20.35
CA LYS A 109 23.65 12.26 20.01
C LYS A 109 22.54 12.32 21.04
N GLU A 110 22.83 11.99 22.29
CA GLU A 110 21.88 12.00 23.39
C GLU A 110 21.26 13.39 23.60
N TYR A 111 21.97 14.44 23.18
CA TYR A 111 21.49 15.83 23.19
C TYR A 111 20.32 16.11 22.23
N LEU A 112 20.07 15.24 21.23
CA LEU A 112 18.91 15.33 20.33
C LEU A 112 17.65 14.68 20.92
N ASN A 113 17.78 13.93 22.01
CA ASN A 113 16.60 13.33 22.65
C ASN A 113 15.66 14.43 23.16
N PRO A 114 14.34 14.26 23.04
CA PRO A 114 13.38 15.23 23.57
C PRO A 114 13.63 15.46 25.06
N GLN A 115 13.99 16.68 25.42
CA GLN A 115 14.12 17.08 26.82
C GLN A 115 12.76 17.57 27.29
N PHE A 116 12.01 16.70 27.96
CA PHE A 116 10.75 17.09 28.57
C PHE A 116 11.04 17.89 29.84
N GLN A 117 10.84 19.20 29.77
CA GLN A 117 10.77 20.05 30.96
C GLN A 117 9.45 19.76 31.70
N PRO A 118 9.44 19.77 33.04
CA PRO A 118 8.21 19.61 33.81
C PRO A 118 7.20 20.68 33.36
N SER A 119 5.95 20.30 33.18
CA SER A 119 4.88 21.27 32.91
C SER A 119 4.78 22.23 34.09
N VAL A 120 5.19 23.47 33.88
CA VAL A 120 4.82 24.59 34.76
C VAL A 120 3.34 24.84 34.50
N ASN A 121 2.50 24.28 35.37
CA ASN A 121 1.05 24.42 35.29
C ASN A 121 0.66 25.91 35.16
N ALA A 122 -0.19 26.21 34.17
CA ALA A 122 -0.86 27.49 34.00
C ALA A 122 -2.17 27.53 34.80
#